data_AF-A0A251UUX6-F1
#
_entry.id   AF-A0A251UUX6-F1
#
_cell.length_a   1.000
_cell.length_b   1.000
_cell.length_c   1.000
_cell.angle_alpha   90.00
_cell.angle_beta   90.00
_cell.angle_gamma   90.00
#
_symmetry.space_group_name_H-M   'P 1'
#
loop_
_entity.id
_entity.type
_entity.pdbx_description
1 polymer ?
#
loop_
_entity_poly.entity_id
_entity_poly.type
_entity_poly.pdbx_seq_one_letter_code
_entity_poly.pdbx_strand_id
1 'polypeptide(L)'
;MRIENMTSPFRGIAKDIKGRASCYKQDWIAGIKPGFRILAPTTYIFFASALPVIAFGEQLSRDTDGQLSTVETLASTAICGIIHSILGGQPLMIVGVAEPTIIMYTYLYNFAKGRQDLGPQLYLAWAGWVCIWTALLLFLMAIFNASDIISRFTRIAGETFGMLISVLFIQEAIKAKD
;
A
#
# COMPACT_ATOMS: atom_id res chain seq x y z
N MET A 1 9.94 29.97 2.38
CA MET A 1 9.50 29.13 1.25
C MET A 1 10.64 29.10 0.25
N ARG A 2 11.31 27.96 0.05
CA ARG A 2 12.50 27.90 -0.78
C ARG A 2 12.40 26.71 -1.72
N ILE A 3 11.98 26.99 -2.96
CA ILE A 3 12.11 26.09 -4.10
C ILE A 3 13.60 26.08 -4.53
N GLU A 4 14.52 25.76 -3.62
CA GLU A 4 15.96 25.56 -3.95
C GLU A 4 16.36 24.08 -3.85
N ASN A 5 15.46 23.20 -3.38
CA ASN A 5 15.78 21.78 -3.16
C ASN A 5 15.72 20.91 -4.43
N MET A 6 15.36 21.48 -5.59
CA MET A 6 15.33 20.73 -6.86
C MET A 6 16.71 20.67 -7.54
N THR A 7 17.79 20.99 -6.82
CA THR A 7 19.13 21.22 -7.40
C THR A 7 19.99 19.96 -7.53
N SER A 8 19.58 18.82 -6.97
CA SER A 8 20.31 17.56 -7.19
C SER A 8 19.37 16.35 -7.13
N PRO A 9 19.26 15.54 -8.20
CA PRO A 9 18.53 14.29 -8.16
C PRO A 9 19.08 13.37 -7.04
N PHE A 10 18.24 12.51 -6.46
CA PHE A 10 18.58 11.54 -5.40
C PHE A 10 18.89 12.08 -3.98
N ARG A 11 18.95 13.40 -3.78
CA ARG A 11 19.29 13.96 -2.47
C ARG A 11 18.30 13.59 -1.36
N GLY A 12 17.01 13.52 -1.67
CA GLY A 12 15.96 13.07 -0.74
C GLY A 12 16.21 11.63 -0.29
N ILE A 13 16.39 10.73 -1.25
CA ILE A 13 16.66 9.30 -1.02
C ILE A 13 17.91 9.10 -0.14
N ALA A 14 19.01 9.81 -0.45
CA ALA A 14 20.24 9.70 0.34
C ALA A 14 20.05 10.16 1.80
N LYS A 15 19.26 11.21 2.02
CA LYS A 15 18.92 11.70 3.36
C LYS A 15 18.08 10.67 4.13
N ASP A 16 17.09 10.08 3.48
CA ASP A 16 16.20 9.09 4.08
C ASP A 16 16.96 7.82 4.47
N ILE A 17 17.85 7.31 3.58
CA ILE A 17 18.71 6.15 3.87
C ILE A 17 19.62 6.44 5.07
N LYS A 18 20.27 7.61 5.10
CA LYS A 18 21.17 7.98 6.21
C LYS A 18 20.42 8.08 7.54
N GLY A 19 19.21 8.64 7.53
CA GLY A 19 18.34 8.72 8.71
C GLY A 19 17.87 7.35 9.20
N ARG A 20 17.52 6.44 8.29
CA ARG A 20 17.10 5.08 8.65
C ARG A 20 18.26 4.22 9.17
N ALA A 21 19.42 4.32 8.54
CA ALA A 21 20.59 3.50 8.86
C ALA A 21 21.06 3.67 10.30
N SER A 22 20.97 4.88 10.88
CA SER A 22 21.36 5.11 12.28
C SER A 22 20.49 4.36 13.29
N CYS A 23 19.20 4.18 12.99
CA CYS A 23 18.23 3.55 13.89
C CYS A 23 18.06 2.05 13.61
N TYR A 24 18.37 1.59 12.39
CA TYR A 24 18.09 0.22 11.96
C TYR A 24 18.69 -0.86 12.89
N LYS A 25 19.95 -0.70 13.29
CA LYS A 25 20.61 -1.63 14.22
C LYS A 25 19.92 -1.66 15.58
N GLN A 26 19.45 -0.50 16.07
CA GLN A 26 18.78 -0.39 17.36
C GLN A 26 17.41 -1.09 17.32
N ASP A 27 16.68 -1.02 16.22
CA ASP A 27 15.35 -1.64 16.10
C ASP A 27 15.41 -3.16 16.25
N TRP A 28 16.40 -3.83 15.65
CA TRP A 28 16.59 -5.28 15.82
C TRP A 28 16.93 -5.64 17.26
N ILE A 29 17.80 -4.87 17.91
CA ILE A 29 18.16 -5.09 19.31
C ILE A 29 16.95 -4.85 20.22
N ALA A 30 16.19 -3.79 19.97
CA ALA A 30 15.01 -3.41 20.72
C ALA A 30 13.81 -4.32 20.47
N GLY A 31 13.74 -4.97 19.30
CA GLY A 31 12.70 -5.95 18.96
C GLY A 31 12.92 -7.32 19.60
N ILE A 32 14.18 -7.73 19.82
CA ILE A 32 14.51 -9.04 20.42
C ILE A 32 14.45 -8.99 21.96
N LYS A 33 14.87 -7.88 22.58
CA LYS A 33 14.89 -7.69 24.05
C LYS A 33 13.56 -7.96 24.78
N PRO A 34 12.37 -7.59 24.26
CA PRO A 34 11.09 -7.76 24.95
C PRO A 34 10.62 -9.21 25.03
N GLY A 35 11.25 -10.15 24.31
CA GLY A 35 10.87 -11.56 24.27
C GLY A 35 9.39 -11.75 23.95
N PHE A 36 8.65 -12.40 24.86
CA PHE A 36 7.22 -12.71 24.68
C PHE A 36 6.29 -11.48 24.69
N ARG A 37 6.74 -10.31 25.15
CA ARG A 37 5.89 -9.09 25.20
C ARG A 37 5.46 -8.61 23.82
N ILE A 38 6.21 -8.95 22.77
CA ILE A 38 5.89 -8.57 21.39
C ILE A 38 4.75 -9.43 20.79
N LEU A 39 4.48 -10.62 21.36
CA LEU A 39 3.50 -11.55 20.80
C LEU A 39 2.06 -11.02 20.85
N ALA A 40 1.70 -10.33 21.92
CA ALA A 40 0.36 -9.76 22.06
C ALA A 40 0.08 -8.70 20.97
N PRO A 41 0.93 -7.66 20.79
CA PRO A 41 0.72 -6.69 19.72
C PRO A 41 0.87 -7.29 18.31
N THR A 42 1.78 -8.24 18.09
CA THR A 42 1.90 -8.87 16.75
C THR A 42 0.67 -9.69 16.40
N THR A 43 0.11 -10.42 17.35
CA THR A 43 -1.13 -11.20 17.13
C THR A 43 -2.31 -10.29 16.88
N TYR A 44 -2.44 -9.20 17.64
CA TYR A 44 -3.48 -8.20 17.44
C TYR A 44 -3.40 -7.57 16.04
N ILE A 45 -2.22 -7.09 15.64
CA ILE A 45 -2.01 -6.47 14.33
C ILE A 45 -2.17 -7.47 13.19
N PHE A 46 -1.79 -8.74 13.37
CA PHE A 46 -2.02 -9.79 12.39
C PHE A 46 -3.52 -9.91 12.07
N PHE A 47 -4.39 -10.07 13.07
CA PHE A 47 -5.83 -10.16 12.81
C PHE A 47 -6.42 -8.83 12.32
N ALA A 48 -5.98 -7.71 12.87
CA ALA A 48 -6.44 -6.39 12.45
C ALA A 48 -6.10 -6.07 10.98
N SER A 49 -5.01 -6.63 10.44
CA SER A 49 -4.62 -6.45 9.04
C SER A 49 -5.15 -7.55 8.11
N ALA A 50 -5.23 -8.80 8.56
CA ALA A 50 -5.71 -9.92 7.75
C ALA A 50 -7.20 -9.83 7.43
N LEU A 51 -8.04 -9.43 8.40
CA LEU A 51 -9.49 -9.38 8.21
C LEU A 51 -9.93 -8.41 7.09
N PRO A 52 -9.45 -7.15 7.06
CA PRO A 52 -9.65 -6.26 5.92
C PRO A 52 -9.22 -6.84 4.58
N VAL A 53 -8.05 -7.48 4.54
CA VAL A 53 -7.48 -8.02 3.30
C VAL A 53 -8.32 -9.17 2.77
N ILE A 54 -8.88 -10.01 3.65
CA ILE A 54 -9.81 -11.08 3.25
C ILE A 54 -11.11 -10.48 2.71
N ALA A 55 -11.69 -9.51 3.40
CA ALA A 55 -12.92 -8.85 2.96
C ALA A 55 -12.76 -8.14 1.60
N PHE A 56 -11.72 -7.33 1.46
CA PHE A 56 -11.41 -6.63 0.20
C PHE A 56 -10.94 -7.58 -0.91
N GLY A 57 -10.26 -8.66 -0.56
CA GLY A 57 -9.86 -9.69 -1.52
C GLY A 57 -11.06 -10.45 -2.08
N GLU A 58 -12.07 -10.73 -1.25
CA GLU A 58 -13.32 -11.35 -1.70
C GLU A 58 -14.12 -10.39 -2.58
N GLN A 59 -14.20 -9.11 -2.20
CA GLN A 59 -14.81 -8.07 -3.03
C GLN A 59 -14.11 -7.99 -4.40
N LEU A 60 -12.78 -7.99 -4.43
CA LEU A 60 -12.00 -7.97 -5.66
C LEU A 60 -12.25 -9.21 -6.53
N SER A 61 -12.33 -10.39 -5.92
CA SER A 61 -12.64 -11.64 -6.61
C SER A 61 -14.02 -11.59 -7.27
N ARG A 62 -15.02 -11.09 -6.55
CA ARG A 62 -16.38 -10.90 -7.08
C ARG A 62 -16.41 -9.88 -8.22
N ASP A 63 -15.72 -8.77 -8.07
CA ASP A 63 -15.72 -7.67 -9.06
C ASP A 63 -14.89 -7.98 -10.32
N THR A 64 -13.97 -8.94 -10.24
CA THR A 64 -13.09 -9.33 -11.36
C THR A 64 -13.45 -10.68 -11.98
N ASP A 65 -14.66 -11.18 -11.74
CA ASP A 65 -15.14 -12.50 -12.18
C ASP A 65 -14.15 -13.65 -11.83
N GLY A 66 -13.52 -13.56 -10.65
CA GLY A 66 -12.57 -14.55 -10.14
C GLY A 66 -11.17 -14.51 -10.77
N GLN A 67 -10.84 -13.49 -11.56
CA GLN A 67 -9.49 -13.34 -12.14
C GLN A 67 -8.43 -12.96 -11.10
N LEU A 68 -8.82 -12.26 -10.03
CA LEU A 68 -7.98 -11.95 -8.88
C LEU A 68 -8.60 -12.49 -7.61
N SER A 69 -7.93 -13.48 -7.00
CA SER A 69 -8.46 -14.17 -5.83
C SER A 69 -8.08 -13.48 -4.51
N THR A 70 -8.90 -13.74 -3.48
CA THR A 70 -8.60 -13.42 -2.08
C THR A 70 -7.22 -13.96 -1.65
N VAL A 71 -6.82 -15.15 -2.11
CA VAL A 71 -5.51 -15.73 -1.73
C VAL A 71 -4.34 -14.98 -2.35
N GLU A 72 -4.49 -14.47 -3.58
CA GLU A 72 -3.45 -13.68 -4.27
C GLU A 72 -3.31 -12.31 -3.61
N THR A 73 -4.43 -11.72 -3.20
CA THR A 73 -4.47 -10.47 -2.45
C THR A 73 -3.77 -10.61 -1.09
N LEU A 74 -4.00 -11.73 -0.40
CA LEU A 74 -3.36 -12.04 0.87
C LEU A 74 -1.86 -12.31 0.71
N ALA A 75 -1.48 -13.08 -0.31
CA ALA A 75 -0.08 -13.34 -0.64
C ALA A 75 0.67 -12.05 -1.00
N SER A 76 0.06 -11.18 -1.82
CA SER A 76 0.60 -9.87 -2.18
C SER A 76 0.85 -9.00 -0.94
N THR A 77 -0.13 -8.91 -0.05
CA THR A 77 -0.01 -8.14 1.19
C THR A 77 1.09 -8.69 2.09
N ALA A 78 1.19 -10.03 2.24
CA ALA A 78 2.21 -10.66 3.05
C ALA A 78 3.63 -10.41 2.50
N ILE A 79 3.84 -10.60 1.19
CA ILE A 79 5.14 -10.38 0.53
C ILE A 79 5.55 -8.90 0.64
N CYS A 80 4.64 -7.98 0.31
CA CYS A 80 4.88 -6.55 0.43
C CYS A 80 5.17 -6.13 1.88
N GLY A 81 4.43 -6.69 2.85
CA GLY A 81 4.63 -6.44 4.28
C GLY A 81 6.01 -6.90 4.76
N ILE A 82 6.46 -8.09 4.36
CA ILE A 82 7.80 -8.60 4.72
C ILE A 82 8.88 -7.72 4.11
N ILE A 83 8.80 -7.41 2.81
CA ILE A 83 9.78 -6.57 2.12
C ILE A 83 9.82 -5.17 2.77
N HIS A 84 8.66 -4.57 3.05
CA HIS A 84 8.58 -3.27 3.70
C HIS A 84 9.09 -3.29 5.15
N SER A 85 8.88 -4.38 5.89
CA SER A 85 9.38 -4.48 7.27
C SER A 85 10.92 -4.47 7.35
N ILE A 86 11.58 -5.00 6.32
CA ILE A 86 13.05 -5.10 6.24
C ILE A 86 13.66 -3.86 5.59
N LEU A 87 13.10 -3.40 4.46
CA LEU A 87 13.69 -2.32 3.65
C LEU A 87 13.02 -0.95 3.84
N GLY A 88 11.91 -0.90 4.57
CA GLY A 88 11.10 0.31 4.73
C GLY A 88 11.75 1.39 5.60
N GLY A 89 11.43 2.64 5.27
CA GLY A 89 11.86 3.82 6.02
C GLY A 89 11.14 4.03 7.35
N GLN A 90 9.97 3.41 7.53
CA GLN A 90 9.13 3.58 8.73
C GLN A 90 8.60 2.23 9.23
N PRO A 91 9.20 1.64 10.29
CA PRO A 91 8.86 0.28 10.74
C PRO A 91 7.46 0.13 11.35
N LEU A 92 6.80 1.23 11.74
CA LEU A 92 5.43 1.23 12.26
C LEU A 92 4.36 1.28 11.15
N MET A 93 4.77 1.42 9.89
CA MET A 93 3.83 1.46 8.77
C MET A 93 3.33 0.05 8.43
N ILE A 94 2.01 -0.12 8.42
CA ILE A 94 1.36 -1.36 8.02
C ILE A 94 0.95 -1.21 6.55
N VAL A 95 1.52 -2.07 5.70
CA VAL A 95 1.17 -2.14 4.28
C VAL A 95 0.00 -3.11 4.12
N GLY A 96 -1.01 -2.68 3.38
CA GLY A 96 -2.21 -3.48 3.12
C GLY A 96 -2.92 -3.02 1.87
N VAL A 97 -3.93 -3.79 1.48
CA VAL A 97 -4.86 -3.43 0.41
C VAL A 97 -5.97 -2.58 1.00
N ALA A 98 -6.28 -1.48 0.32
CA ALA A 98 -7.36 -0.57 0.70
C ALA A 98 -8.37 -0.48 -0.44
N GLU A 99 -9.60 -0.06 -0.12
CA GLU A 99 -10.69 0.05 -1.08
C GLU A 99 -10.37 0.87 -2.34
N PRO A 100 -9.65 2.03 -2.28
CA PRO A 100 -9.28 2.74 -3.51
C PRO A 100 -8.47 1.88 -4.49
N THR A 101 -7.63 0.98 -3.96
CA THR A 101 -6.90 0.01 -4.80
C THR A 101 -7.89 -0.95 -5.47
N ILE A 102 -8.85 -1.50 -4.73
CA ILE A 102 -9.87 -2.42 -5.27
C ILE A 102 -10.67 -1.73 -6.39
N ILE A 103 -11.17 -0.52 -6.15
CA ILE A 103 -11.93 0.26 -7.14
C ILE A 103 -11.12 0.45 -8.43
N MET A 104 -9.82 0.74 -8.32
CA MET A 104 -8.95 0.89 -9.48
C MET A 104 -8.75 -0.42 -10.25
N TYR A 105 -8.57 -1.55 -9.56
CA TYR A 105 -8.44 -2.87 -10.21
C TYR A 105 -9.75 -3.31 -10.88
N THR A 106 -10.90 -3.05 -10.24
CA THR A 106 -12.23 -3.28 -10.82
C THR A 106 -12.45 -2.40 -12.05
N TYR A 107 -12.03 -1.13 -12.02
CA TYR A 107 -12.09 -0.25 -13.18
C TYR A 107 -11.22 -0.76 -14.33
N LEU A 108 -9.98 -1.18 -14.05
CA LEU A 108 -9.08 -1.78 -15.05
C LEU A 108 -9.68 -3.05 -15.66
N TYR A 109 -10.36 -3.86 -14.85
CA TYR A 109 -11.03 -5.08 -15.30
C TYR A 109 -12.19 -4.76 -16.25
N ASN A 110 -13.07 -3.84 -15.85
CA ASN A 110 -14.18 -3.38 -16.69
C ASN A 110 -13.69 -2.73 -18.00
N PHE A 111 -12.59 -1.98 -17.94
CA PHE A 111 -11.95 -1.41 -19.12
C PHE A 111 -11.43 -2.48 -20.09
N ALA A 112 -10.77 -3.52 -19.57
CA ALA A 112 -10.28 -4.64 -20.38
C ALA A 112 -11.44 -5.45 -20.99
N LYS A 113 -12.50 -5.72 -20.20
CA LYS A 113 -13.70 -6.43 -20.64
C LYS A 113 -14.49 -5.67 -21.72
N GLY A 114 -14.53 -4.34 -21.65
CA GLY A 114 -15.17 -3.47 -22.63
C GLY A 114 -14.44 -3.34 -23.96
N ARG A 115 -13.20 -3.83 -24.08
CA ARG A 115 -12.41 -3.80 -25.32
C ARG A 115 -12.31 -5.19 -25.95
N GLN A 116 -12.68 -5.28 -27.21
CA GLN A 116 -12.61 -6.52 -27.99
C GLN A 116 -11.17 -7.04 -28.15
N ASP A 117 -10.17 -6.15 -28.15
CA ASP A 117 -8.75 -6.50 -28.38
C ASP A 117 -8.04 -7.06 -27.13
N LEU A 118 -8.52 -6.74 -25.92
CA LEU A 118 -7.95 -7.26 -24.66
C LEU A 118 -8.77 -8.45 -24.16
N GLY A 119 -10.08 -8.25 -23.99
CA GLY A 119 -10.94 -9.19 -23.29
C GLY A 119 -10.51 -9.48 -21.84
N PRO A 120 -11.26 -10.34 -21.13
CA PRO A 120 -10.98 -10.69 -19.74
C PRO A 120 -9.73 -11.57 -19.56
N GLN A 121 -9.29 -12.30 -20.58
CA GLN A 121 -8.14 -13.22 -20.49
C GLN A 121 -6.79 -12.51 -20.42
N LEU A 122 -6.66 -11.33 -21.05
CA LEU A 122 -5.43 -10.52 -21.04
C LEU A 122 -5.41 -9.47 -19.91
N TYR A 123 -6.41 -9.47 -19.03
CA TYR A 123 -6.51 -8.52 -17.92
C TYR A 123 -5.27 -8.53 -17.02
N LEU A 124 -4.77 -9.71 -16.64
CA LEU A 124 -3.59 -9.85 -15.79
C LEU A 124 -2.34 -9.23 -16.43
N ALA A 125 -2.13 -9.46 -17.72
CA ALA A 125 -1.02 -8.87 -18.47
C ALA A 125 -1.15 -7.34 -18.58
N TRP A 126 -2.37 -6.85 -18.79
CA TRP A 126 -2.68 -5.42 -18.80
C TRP A 126 -2.40 -4.76 -17.45
N ALA A 127 -2.90 -5.36 -16.35
CA ALA A 127 -2.65 -4.89 -14.99
C ALA A 127 -1.14 -4.88 -14.68
N GLY A 128 -0.40 -5.91 -15.12
CA GLY A 128 1.06 -5.96 -15.01
C GLY A 128 1.76 -4.78 -15.71
N TRP A 129 1.32 -4.42 -16.92
CA TRP A 129 1.85 -3.26 -17.63
C TRP A 129 1.54 -1.93 -16.91
N VAL A 130 0.34 -1.79 -16.36
CA VAL A 130 -0.02 -0.63 -15.54
C VAL A 130 0.89 -0.54 -14.31
N CYS A 131 1.20 -1.67 -13.66
CA CYS A 131 2.13 -1.72 -12.53
C CYS A 131 3.57 -1.31 -12.94
N ILE A 132 4.05 -1.70 -14.13
CA ILE A 132 5.36 -1.29 -14.64
C ILE A 132 5.43 0.24 -14.79
N TRP A 133 4.43 0.85 -15.42
CA TRP A 133 4.36 2.31 -15.56
C TRP A 133 4.24 3.02 -14.21
N THR A 134 3.43 2.47 -13.31
CA THR A 134 3.27 3.00 -11.96
C THR A 134 4.60 2.98 -11.21
N ALA A 135 5.36 1.87 -11.27
CA ALA A 135 6.68 1.77 -10.67
C ALA A 135 7.67 2.79 -11.26
N LEU A 136 7.69 2.95 -12.59
CA LEU A 136 8.54 3.94 -13.26
C LEU A 136 8.23 5.36 -12.78
N LEU A 137 6.94 5.73 -12.70
CA LEU A 137 6.52 7.04 -12.21
C LEU A 137 6.88 7.25 -10.74
N LEU A 138 6.75 6.23 -9.90
CA LEU A 138 7.18 6.28 -8.49
C LEU A 138 8.68 6.51 -8.37
N PHE A 139 9.51 5.81 -9.16
CA PHE A 139 10.96 6.06 -9.17
C PHE A 139 11.29 7.48 -9.62
N LEU A 140 10.62 7.96 -10.67
CA LEU A 140 10.82 9.31 -11.17
C LEU A 140 10.47 10.37 -10.10
N MET A 141 9.33 10.21 -9.44
CA MET A 141 8.92 11.09 -8.34
C MET A 141 9.90 11.05 -7.15
N ALA A 142 10.45 9.88 -6.82
CA ALA A 142 11.45 9.74 -5.77
C ALA A 142 12.77 10.46 -6.12
N ILE A 143 13.23 10.35 -7.38
CA ILE A 143 14.46 11.02 -7.85
C ILE A 143 14.33 12.55 -7.77
N PHE A 144 13.16 13.07 -8.15
CA PHE A 144 12.85 14.50 -8.13
C PHE A 144 12.39 15.02 -6.76
N ASN A 145 12.44 14.20 -5.72
CA ASN A 145 12.03 14.54 -4.35
C ASN A 145 10.60 15.12 -4.27
N ALA A 146 9.66 14.52 -5.01
CA ALA A 146 8.25 14.93 -4.98
C ALA A 146 7.62 14.82 -3.58
N SER A 147 8.23 14.03 -2.68
CA SER A 147 7.88 13.92 -1.27
C SER A 147 7.84 15.27 -0.55
N ASP A 148 8.58 16.29 -1.00
CA ASP A 148 8.48 17.65 -0.42
C ASP A 148 7.06 18.25 -0.54
N ILE A 149 6.24 17.79 -1.49
CA ILE A 149 4.85 18.22 -1.65
C ILE A 149 3.99 17.80 -0.46
N ILE A 150 4.32 16.70 0.23
CA ILE A 150 3.57 16.22 1.41
C ILE A 150 3.52 17.28 2.51
N SER A 151 4.54 18.15 2.61
CA SER A 151 4.58 19.24 3.58
C SER A 151 3.51 20.32 3.34
N ARG A 152 2.90 20.34 2.15
CA ARG A 152 1.77 21.23 1.81
C ARG A 152 0.42 20.59 2.15
N PHE A 153 0.39 19.30 2.44
CA PHE A 153 -0.82 18.61 2.81
C PHE A 153 -1.29 19.11 4.18
N THR A 154 -2.48 19.69 4.23
CA THR A 154 -2.99 20.31 5.44
C THR A 154 -3.52 19.25 6.40
N ARG A 155 -3.54 19.59 7.69
CA ARG A 155 -4.17 18.75 8.71
C ARG A 155 -5.63 18.40 8.38
N ILE A 156 -6.39 19.38 7.88
CA ILE A 156 -7.78 19.17 7.47
C ILE A 156 -7.86 18.11 6.37
N ALA A 157 -7.02 18.19 5.34
CA ALA A 157 -7.00 17.19 4.27
C ALA A 157 -6.67 15.78 4.80
N GLY A 158 -5.73 15.68 5.75
CA GLY A 158 -5.39 14.41 6.43
C GLY A 158 -6.55 13.83 7.25
N GLU A 159 -7.21 14.66 8.05
CA GLU A 159 -8.35 14.25 8.87
C GLU A 159 -9.55 13.87 8.00
N THR A 160 -9.85 14.64 6.94
CA THR A 160 -10.92 14.31 5.98
C THR A 160 -10.63 13.00 5.23
N PHE A 161 -9.39 12.77 4.82
CA PHE A 161 -9.01 11.51 4.17
C PHE A 161 -9.15 10.32 5.14
N GLY A 162 -8.69 10.46 6.39
CA GLY A 162 -8.87 9.42 7.41
C GLY A 162 -10.33 9.13 7.73
N MET A 163 -11.18 10.17 7.76
CA MET A 163 -12.63 10.03 7.94
C MET A 163 -13.26 9.25 6.78
N LEU A 164 -12.89 9.58 5.53
CA LEU A 164 -13.37 8.87 4.35
C LEU A 164 -13.07 7.37 4.43
N ILE A 165 -11.81 7.01 4.71
CA ILE A 165 -11.40 5.61 4.87
C ILE A 165 -12.17 4.92 6.00
N SER A 166 -12.42 5.62 7.10
CA SER A 166 -13.18 5.06 8.23
C SER A 166 -14.65 4.77 7.87
N VAL A 167 -15.31 5.66 7.14
CA VAL A 167 -16.68 5.46 6.66
C VAL A 167 -16.77 4.29 5.68
N LEU A 168 -15.82 4.21 4.76
CA LEU A 168 -15.68 3.13 3.80
C LEU A 168 -15.51 1.76 4.50
N PHE A 169 -14.65 1.68 5.52
CA PHE A 169 -14.53 0.47 6.35
C PHE A 169 -15.85 0.05 7.02
N ILE A 170 -16.62 1.01 7.54
CA ILE A 170 -17.93 0.72 8.15
C ILE A 170 -18.91 0.21 7.08
N GLN A 171 -18.90 0.80 5.89
CA GLN A 171 -19.77 0.38 4.78
C GLN A 171 -19.50 -1.07 4.37
N GLU A 172 -18.24 -1.45 4.18
CA GLU A 172 -17.88 -2.81 3.79
C GLU A 172 -18.15 -3.82 4.91
N ALA A 173 -17.98 -3.43 6.17
CA ALA A 173 -18.37 -4.27 7.31
C ALA A 173 -19.88 -4.55 7.34
N ILE A 174 -20.72 -3.60 6.91
CA ILE A 174 -22.17 -3.80 6.79
C ILE A 174 -22.49 -4.70 5.59
N LYS A 175 -21.91 -4.44 4.41
CA LYS A 175 -22.14 -5.25 3.20
C LYS A 175 -21.71 -6.71 3.36
N ALA A 176 -20.66 -6.99 4.12
CA ALA A 176 -20.19 -8.36 4.36
C ALA A 176 -21.16 -9.21 5.19
N LYS A 177 -22.20 -8.61 5.81
CA LYS A 177 -23.19 -9.31 6.63
C LYS A 177 -24.39 -9.84 5.81
N ASP A 178 -24.61 -9.30 4.62
CA ASP A 178 -25.71 -9.64 3.70
C ASP A 178 -25.22 -10.50 2.51
#